data_AF-A0A522ESP4-F1
#
_entry.id   AF-A0A522ESP4-F1
#
_cell.length_a   1.000
_cell.length_b   1.000
_cell.length_c   1.000
_cell.angle_alpha   90.00
_cell.angle_beta   90.00
_cell.angle_gamma   90.00
#
_symmetry.space_group_name_H-M   'P 1'
#
loop_
_entity.id
_entity.type
_entity.pdbx_description
1 polymer ?
#
loop_
_entity_poly.entity_id
_entity_poly.type
_entity_poly.pdbx_seq_one_letter_code
_entity_poly.pdbx_strand_id
1 'polypeptide(L)'
;MNTLSVFKDQMGNTVTLKDTPKRIVSIVPSQTELLADLGLDEEVVGITKYCIHPKGWHEHKTIVGGTKKLNLEKIRNLKPDLIIGNKEE
;
A
#
# COMPACT_ATOMS: atom_id res chain seq x y z
N MET A 1 -1.10 0.94 25.09
CA MET A 1 0.34 0.59 25.12
C MET A 1 0.75 0.30 23.69
N ASN A 2 1.65 1.10 23.11
CA ASN A 2 2.17 0.82 21.77
C ASN A 2 3.25 -0.26 21.87
N THR A 3 2.94 -1.45 21.36
CA THR A 3 3.93 -2.52 21.22
C THR A 3 4.58 -2.39 19.84
N LEU A 4 5.87 -2.08 19.81
CA LEU A 4 6.66 -2.14 18.58
C LEU A 4 6.64 -3.57 18.04
N SER A 5 6.04 -3.75 16.88
CA SER A 5 5.95 -5.03 16.21
C SER A 5 7.02 -5.10 15.13
N VAL A 6 7.82 -6.17 15.16
CA VAL A 6 8.94 -6.38 14.24
C VAL A 6 8.60 -7.51 13.28
N PHE A 7 8.69 -7.23 11.98
CA PHE A 7 8.41 -8.16 10.90
C PHE A 7 9.62 -8.34 9.99
N LYS A 8 9.63 -9.43 9.23
CA LYS A 8 10.53 -9.65 8.10
C LYS A 8 9.73 -9.56 6.81
N ASP A 9 10.17 -8.71 5.89
CA ASP A 9 9.57 -8.64 4.55
C ASP A 9 10.05 -9.80 3.66
N GLN A 10 9.52 -9.89 2.44
CA GLN A 10 9.88 -10.92 1.45
C GLN A 10 11.38 -10.92 1.08
N MET A 11 12.06 -9.78 1.26
CA MET A 11 13.49 -9.62 0.95
C MET A 11 14.39 -9.85 2.17
N GLY A 12 13.81 -10.15 3.34
CA GLY A 12 14.53 -10.36 4.60
C GLY A 12 14.86 -9.08 5.37
N ASN A 13 14.40 -7.92 4.91
CA ASN A 13 14.58 -6.66 5.63
C ASN A 13 13.75 -6.67 6.90
N THR A 14 14.25 -6.01 7.95
CA THR A 14 13.52 -5.80 9.18
C THR A 14 12.61 -4.60 9.02
N VAL A 15 11.29 -4.80 9.16
CA VAL A 15 10.29 -3.75 9.16
C VAL A 15 9.73 -3.60 10.57
N THR A 16 9.75 -2.39 11.12
CA THR A 16 9.20 -2.11 12.45
C THR A 16 7.96 -1.27 12.31
N LEU A 17 6.84 -1.77 12.83
CA LEU A 17 5.58 -1.03 12.89
C LEU A 17 5.31 -0.61 14.32
N LYS A 18 5.10 0.70 14.51
CA LYS A 18 4.80 1.28 15.81
C LYS A 18 3.34 1.03 16.24
N ASP A 19 2.46 0.97 15.25
CA ASP A 19 1.01 0.85 15.36
C ASP A 19 0.47 0.04 14.18
N THR A 20 -0.78 -0.39 14.27
CA THR A 20 -1.49 -0.95 13.12
C THR A 20 -1.59 0.11 12.00
N PRO A 21 -1.11 -0.18 10.78
CA PRO A 21 -1.15 0.78 9.68
C PRO A 21 -2.56 1.29 9.39
N LYS A 22 -2.67 2.60 9.14
CA LYS A 22 -3.93 3.28 8.81
C LYS A 22 -3.86 4.06 7.51
N ARG A 23 -2.70 4.14 6.88
CA ARG A 23 -2.48 4.84 5.61
C ARG A 23 -1.58 4.00 4.72
N ILE A 24 -2.19 3.04 4.02
CA ILE A 24 -1.52 2.07 3.19
C ILE A 24 -1.47 2.55 1.73
N VAL A 25 -0.30 2.45 1.12
CA VAL A 25 -0.15 2.53 -0.35
C VAL A 25 0.21 1.15 -0.87
N SER A 26 -0.58 0.62 -1.82
CA SER A 26 -0.27 -0.63 -2.50
C SER A 26 0.24 -0.33 -3.91
N ILE A 27 1.40 -0.88 -4.26
CA ILE A 27 1.98 -0.67 -5.60
C ILE A 27 1.81 -1.87 -6.55
N VAL A 28 1.21 -2.96 -6.07
CA VAL A 28 1.05 -4.23 -6.80
C VAL A 28 -0.45 -4.55 -6.98
N PRO A 29 -0.93 -4.85 -8.20
CA PRO A 29 -2.35 -5.15 -8.44
C PRO A 29 -2.89 -6.31 -7.57
N SER A 30 -2.20 -7.45 -7.54
CA SER A 30 -2.66 -8.62 -6.78
C SER A 30 -2.73 -8.38 -5.26
N GLN A 31 -1.79 -7.59 -4.72
CA GLN A 31 -1.84 -7.18 -3.31
C GLN A 31 -2.96 -6.18 -3.05
N THR A 32 -3.27 -5.32 -4.02
CA THR A 32 -4.39 -4.37 -3.90
C THR A 32 -5.72 -5.11 -3.82
N GLU A 33 -5.92 -6.15 -4.62
CA GLU A 33 -7.10 -7.02 -4.55
C GLU A 33 -7.18 -7.74 -3.20
N LEU A 34 -6.08 -8.31 -2.71
CA LEU A 34 -6.04 -8.92 -1.39
C LEU A 34 -6.42 -7.95 -0.27
N LEU A 35 -5.93 -6.72 -0.30
CA LEU A 35 -6.27 -5.70 0.72
C LEU A 35 -7.76 -5.34 0.68
N ALA A 36 -8.37 -5.34 -0.50
CA ALA A 36 -9.81 -5.15 -0.65
C ALA A 36 -10.61 -6.34 -0.08
N ASP A 37 -10.20 -7.57 -0.35
CA ASP A 37 -10.84 -8.77 0.21
C ASP A 37 -10.77 -8.82 1.75
N LEU A 38 -9.72 -8.22 2.33
CA LEU A 38 -9.57 -8.03 3.76
C LEU A 38 -10.38 -6.87 4.35
N GLY A 39 -11.12 -6.12 3.52
CA GLY A 39 -11.99 -5.01 3.94
C GLY A 39 -11.24 -3.74 4.33
N LEU A 40 -10.03 -3.51 3.81
CA LEU A 40 -9.16 -2.37 4.15
C LEU A 40 -9.45 -1.13 3.30
N ASP A 41 -10.73 -0.91 2.99
CA ASP A 41 -11.20 0.21 2.19
C ASP A 41 -10.80 1.55 2.80
N GLU A 42 -10.82 1.74 4.12
CA GLU A 42 -10.47 3.04 4.70
C GLU A 42 -8.96 3.25 4.78
N GLU A 43 -8.22 2.17 5.06
CA GLU A 43 -6.78 2.20 5.26
C GLU A 43 -6.00 2.40 3.95
N VAL A 44 -6.48 1.84 2.83
CA VAL A 44 -5.80 2.02 1.54
C VAL A 44 -6.11 3.40 0.98
N VAL A 45 -5.06 4.23 0.88
CA VAL A 45 -5.16 5.64 0.44
C VAL A 45 -4.56 5.88 -0.94
N GLY A 46 -3.75 4.95 -1.46
CA GLY A 46 -3.15 5.06 -2.78
C GLY A 46 -2.85 3.72 -3.45
N ILE A 47 -3.06 3.69 -4.76
CA ILE A 47 -2.87 2.51 -5.61
C ILE A 47 -2.24 2.91 -6.95
N THR A 48 -1.71 1.97 -7.73
CA THR A 48 -1.24 2.28 -9.09
C THR A 48 -2.39 2.32 -10.10
N LYS A 49 -2.15 2.92 -11.27
CA LYS A 49 -3.09 2.94 -12.41
C LYS A 49 -3.40 1.55 -12.98
N TYR A 50 -2.65 0.52 -12.58
CA TYR A 50 -2.86 -0.86 -13.02
C TYR A 50 -3.77 -1.64 -12.08
N CYS A 51 -4.07 -1.08 -10.90
CA CYS A 51 -5.01 -1.66 -9.95
C CYS A 51 -6.44 -1.31 -10.37
N ILE A 52 -6.94 -2.01 -11.39
CA ILE A 52 -8.30 -1.83 -11.93
C ILE A 52 -9.37 -2.59 -11.12
N HIS A 53 -8.92 -3.50 -10.25
CA HIS A 53 -9.73 -4.23 -9.29
C HIS A 53 -9.27 -3.86 -7.85
N PRO A 54 -10.18 -3.87 -6.87
CA PRO A 54 -11.64 -4.07 -7.00
C PRO A 54 -12.33 -2.89 -7.72
N LYS A 55 -13.56 -3.11 -8.21
CA LYS A 55 -14.36 -2.03 -8.82
C LYS A 55 -14.58 -0.91 -7.81
N GLY A 56 -14.39 0.34 -8.24
CA GLY A 56 -14.54 1.54 -7.42
C GLY A 56 -13.24 2.07 -6.82
N TRP A 57 -12.25 1.22 -6.49
CA TRP A 57 -11.00 1.73 -5.92
C TRP A 57 -10.22 2.59 -6.92
N HIS A 58 -10.17 2.20 -8.18
CA HIS A 58 -9.52 3.01 -9.23
C HIS A 58 -10.12 4.42 -9.38
N GLU A 59 -11.39 4.60 -9.03
CA GLU A 59 -12.10 5.89 -9.14
C GLU A 59 -11.93 6.77 -7.89
N HIS A 60 -11.86 6.15 -6.70
CA HIS A 60 -11.91 6.88 -5.43
C HIS A 60 -10.57 6.93 -4.69
N LYS A 61 -9.61 6.06 -5.03
CA LYS A 61 -8.27 6.04 -4.43
C LYS A 61 -7.31 6.94 -5.19
N THR A 62 -6.28 7.40 -4.49
CA THR A 62 -5.26 8.22 -5.13
C THR A 62 -4.38 7.36 -6.05
N ILE A 63 -4.43 7.62 -7.34
CA ILE A 63 -3.50 6.97 -8.29
C ILE A 63 -2.09 7.51 -8.10
N VAL A 64 -1.16 6.68 -7.62
CA VAL A 64 0.23 7.06 -7.28
C VAL A 64 1.24 6.79 -8.40
N GLY A 65 0.77 6.62 -9.63
CA GLY A 65 1.61 6.37 -10.80
C GLY A 65 1.37 4.98 -11.38
N GLY A 66 2.41 4.39 -11.98
CA GLY A 66 2.40 3.01 -12.47
C GLY A 66 3.52 2.18 -11.83
N THR A 67 3.52 0.86 -12.05
CA THR A 67 4.48 -0.09 -11.46
C THR A 67 5.94 0.29 -11.71
N LYS A 68 6.30 0.72 -12.94
CA LYS A 68 7.68 1.14 -13.28
C LYS A 68 8.00 2.61 -13.01
N LYS A 69 6.99 3.45 -12.75
CA LYS A 69 7.17 4.90 -12.55
C LYS A 69 6.15 5.39 -11.52
N LEU A 70 6.55 5.28 -10.25
CA LEU A 70 5.82 5.81 -9.11
C LEU A 70 5.98 7.33 -9.03
N ASN A 71 4.91 8.02 -8.64
CA ASN A 71 4.95 9.43 -8.30
C ASN A 71 5.28 9.58 -6.80
N LEU A 72 6.58 9.64 -6.50
CA LEU A 72 7.08 9.71 -5.13
C LEU A 72 6.62 10.96 -4.38
N GLU A 73 6.41 12.07 -5.05
CA GLU A 73 5.88 13.29 -4.43
C GLU A 73 4.44 13.07 -3.96
N LYS A 74 3.61 12.47 -4.82
CA LYS A 74 2.23 12.13 -4.48
C LYS A 74 2.16 11.13 -3.33
N ILE A 75 3.01 10.11 -3.34
CA ILE A 75 3.11 9.13 -2.24
C ILE A 75 3.49 9.85 -0.93
N ARG A 76 4.50 10.73 -0.94
CA ARG A 76 4.89 11.49 0.26
C ARG A 76 3.75 12.36 0.79
N ASN A 77 3.00 13.02 -0.10
CA ASN A 77 1.85 13.85 0.30
C ASN A 77 0.70 13.03 0.90
N LEU A 78 0.58 11.75 0.55
CA LEU A 78 -0.36 10.83 1.19
C LEU A 78 0.05 10.46 2.62
N LYS A 79 1.30 10.72 3.03
CA LYS A 79 1.83 10.36 4.35
C LYS A 79 1.53 8.90 4.74
N PRO A 80 1.89 7.91 3.90
CA PRO A 80 1.65 6.52 4.23
C PRO A 80 2.48 6.10 5.44
N ASP A 81 1.91 5.21 6.23
CA ASP A 81 2.60 4.51 7.32
C ASP A 81 3.01 3.09 6.94
N LEU A 82 2.50 2.57 5.82
CA LEU A 82 2.94 1.33 5.19
C LEU A 82 2.85 1.43 3.66
N ILE A 83 3.87 0.93 2.97
CA ILE A 83 3.86 0.73 1.52
C ILE A 83 4.03 -0.77 1.26
N ILE A 84 3.11 -1.36 0.49
CA ILE A 84 3.13 -2.78 0.14
C ILE A 84 3.54 -2.93 -1.32
N GLY A 85 4.61 -3.69 -1.53
CA GLY A 85 5.14 -4.10 -2.84
C GLY A 85 5.56 -5.56 -2.82
N ASN A 86 6.01 -6.07 -3.97
CA ASN A 86 6.65 -7.37 -4.09
C ASN A 86 8.10 -7.17 -4.56
N LYS A 87 8.92 -8.21 -4.56
CA LYS A 87 10.32 -8.11 -5.03
C LYS A 87 10.44 -7.74 -6.52
N GLU A 88 9.41 -8.00 -7.32
CA GLU A 88 9.43 -7.82 -8.79
C GLU A 88 9.03 -6.39 -9.21
N GLU A 89 8.41 -5.61 -8.32
CA GLU A 89 7.80 -4.30 -8.57
C GLU A 89 8.19 -3.21 -7.55
#